data_AF-A0A971AWM6-F1
#
_entry.id   AF-A0A971AWM6-F1
#
_cell.length_a   1.000
_cell.length_b   1.000
_cell.length_c   1.000
_cell.angle_alpha   90.00
_cell.angle_beta   90.00
_cell.angle_gamma   90.00
#
_symmetry.space_group_name_H-M   'P 1'
#
loop_
_entity.id
_entity.type
_entity.pdbx_description
1 polymer ?
#
loop_
_entity_poly.entity_id
_entity_poly.type
_entity_poly.pdbx_seq_one_letter_code
_entity_poly.pdbx_strand_id
1 'polypeptide(L)'
;MAVDNAWASVCASLSISYLNPADSIEHIVDTISRSELVISEAMHGAIIADALRVPWIPVRTRRYILEFKWQDWAASLGMEHEFEWLPPIWNGTASQPYKRLAHPILVPLARERLQWLVKHGRRRQSTEEAFLKVYDRLKETLSQLIDDVAQASPKTCS
;
A
#
# COMPACT_ATOMS: atom_id res chain seq x y z
N MET A 1 0.11 23.17 -8.27
CA MET A 1 -1.35 22.96 -8.34
C MET A 1 -1.69 21.88 -7.34
N ALA A 2 -2.23 22.26 -6.17
CA ALA A 2 -2.68 21.28 -5.20
C ALA A 2 -3.90 20.57 -5.79
N VAL A 3 -3.77 19.28 -6.07
CA VAL A 3 -4.95 18.44 -6.31
C VAL A 3 -5.65 18.40 -4.96
N ASP A 4 -6.78 19.08 -4.84
CA ASP A 4 -7.65 18.99 -3.66
C ASP A 4 -8.15 17.55 -3.55
N ASN A 5 -7.32 16.70 -2.95
CA ASN A 5 -7.61 15.30 -2.71
C ASN A 5 -8.53 15.24 -1.50
N ALA A 6 -9.79 14.87 -1.72
CA ALA A 6 -10.77 14.67 -0.66
C ALA A 6 -10.21 13.75 0.45
N TRP A 7 -9.38 12.77 0.09
CA TRP A 7 -8.66 11.91 1.02
C TRP A 7 -7.63 12.66 1.88
N ALA A 8 -6.87 13.61 1.33
CA ALA A 8 -5.92 14.39 2.10
C ALA A 8 -6.64 15.19 3.20
N SER A 9 -7.80 15.78 2.90
CA SER A 9 -8.64 16.49 3.88
C SER A 9 -9.20 15.56 4.96
N VAL A 10 -9.71 14.39 4.58
CA VAL A 10 -10.22 13.38 5.53
C VAL A 10 -9.09 12.89 6.43
N CYS A 11 -7.94 12.50 5.86
CA CYS A 11 -6.79 12.03 6.61
C CYS A 11 -6.25 13.10 7.57
N ALA A 12 -6.13 14.36 7.11
CA ALA A 12 -5.73 15.48 7.97
C ALA A 12 -6.67 15.67 9.16
N SER A 13 -7.99 15.51 8.97
CA SER A 13 -8.96 15.59 10.06
C SER A 13 -8.83 14.47 11.11
N LEU A 14 -8.12 13.40 10.78
CA LEU A 14 -7.89 12.24 11.63
C LEU A 14 -6.46 12.12 12.15
N SER A 15 -5.61 13.13 11.91
CA SER A 15 -4.16 13.05 12.17
C SER A 15 -3.50 11.85 11.49
N ILE A 16 -4.01 11.46 10.31
CA ILE A 16 -3.44 10.40 9.48
C ILE A 16 -2.58 11.05 8.39
N SER A 17 -1.34 10.61 8.23
CA SER A 17 -0.48 11.02 7.13
C SER A 17 -0.99 10.44 5.81
N TYR A 18 -1.34 11.32 4.87
CA TYR A 18 -1.74 10.91 3.52
C TYR A 18 -0.51 10.77 2.63
N LEU A 19 -0.33 9.59 2.03
CA LEU A 19 0.73 9.33 1.05
C LEU A 19 0.20 9.44 -0.36
N ASN A 20 0.84 10.28 -1.19
CA ASN A 20 0.52 10.36 -2.60
C ASN A 20 1.45 9.43 -3.40
N PRO A 21 0.91 8.53 -4.24
CA PRO A 21 1.74 7.67 -5.10
C PRO A 21 2.67 8.42 -6.06
N ALA A 22 2.43 9.71 -6.29
CA ALA A 22 3.28 10.56 -7.12
C ALA A 22 4.48 11.17 -6.37
N ASP A 23 4.58 10.96 -5.05
CA ASP A 23 5.72 11.42 -4.24
C ASP A 23 6.98 10.58 -4.54
N SER A 24 8.15 11.07 -4.11
CA SER A 24 9.39 10.32 -4.29
C SER A 24 9.39 9.02 -3.48
N ILE A 25 10.09 8.00 -3.98
CA ILE A 25 10.16 6.69 -3.32
C ILE A 25 10.78 6.83 -1.93
N GLU A 26 11.80 7.67 -1.79
CA GLU A 26 12.48 7.94 -0.52
C GLU A 26 11.50 8.51 0.52
N HIS A 27 10.64 9.44 0.11
CA HIS A 27 9.62 10.01 0.99
C HIS A 27 8.58 8.98 1.41
N ILE A 28 8.10 8.16 0.47
CA ILE A 28 7.12 7.10 0.75
C ILE A 28 7.70 6.09 1.73
N VAL A 29 8.93 5.62 1.49
CA VAL A 29 9.61 4.63 2.34
C VAL A 29 9.90 5.20 3.73
N ASP A 30 10.44 6.41 3.84
CA ASP A 30 10.71 7.04 5.15
C ASP A 30 9.41 7.21 5.95
N THR A 31 8.36 7.71 5.30
CA THR A 31 7.05 7.90 5.95
C THR A 31 6.45 6.57 6.42
N ILE A 32 6.50 5.53 5.59
CA ILE A 32 6.02 4.20 5.98
C ILE A 32 6.84 3.68 7.16
N SER A 33 8.17 3.78 7.13
CA SER A 33 9.06 3.26 8.19
C SER A 33 8.81 3.87 9.57
N ARG A 34 8.31 5.11 9.61
CA ARG A 34 7.98 5.85 10.85
C ARG A 34 6.52 5.70 11.26
N SER A 35 5.70 4.99 10.48
CA SER A 35 4.28 4.82 10.74
C SER A 35 4.03 3.62 11.64
N GLU A 36 3.03 3.73 12.53
CA GLU A 36 2.59 2.61 13.38
C GLU A 36 1.67 1.63 12.64
N LEU A 37 1.02 2.11 11.58
CA LEU A 37 0.02 1.38 10.81
C LEU A 37 -0.10 2.00 9.41
N VAL A 38 -0.15 1.16 8.38
CA VAL A 38 -0.41 1.59 7.00
C VAL A 38 -1.79 1.10 6.55
N ILE A 39 -2.62 2.01 6.02
CA ILE A 39 -3.87 1.66 5.37
C ILE A 39 -3.68 1.85 3.87
N SER A 40 -3.75 0.78 3.08
CA SER A 40 -3.38 0.83 1.67
C SER A 40 -4.43 0.22 0.74
N GLU A 41 -4.79 0.95 -0.30
CA GLU A 41 -5.52 0.43 -1.47
C GLU A 41 -4.57 -0.16 -2.52
N ALA A 42 -3.30 0.28 -2.52
CA ALA A 42 -2.29 -0.17 -3.46
C ALA A 42 -1.51 -1.36 -2.90
N MET A 43 -1.38 -2.43 -3.69
CA MET A 43 -0.62 -3.62 -3.30
C MET A 43 0.84 -3.28 -2.97
N HIS A 44 1.46 -2.38 -3.74
CA HIS A 44 2.84 -1.94 -3.48
C HIS A 44 3.00 -1.27 -2.11
N GLY A 45 2.01 -0.50 -1.65
CA GLY A 45 2.03 0.08 -0.31
C GLY A 45 1.99 -0.99 0.78
N ALA A 46 1.22 -2.06 0.57
CA ALA A 46 1.17 -3.20 1.49
C ALA A 46 2.50 -3.99 1.49
N ILE A 47 3.09 -4.23 0.31
CA ILE A 47 4.39 -4.90 0.18
C ILE A 47 5.49 -4.13 0.93
N ILE A 48 5.56 -2.81 0.72
CA ILE A 48 6.57 -1.96 1.37
C ILE A 48 6.36 -1.93 2.89
N ALA A 49 5.12 -1.78 3.34
CA ALA A 49 4.81 -1.81 4.78
C ALA A 49 5.21 -3.16 5.40
N ASP A 50 4.88 -4.27 4.75
CA ASP A 50 5.23 -5.62 5.21
C ASP A 50 6.75 -5.83 5.30
N ALA A 51 7.48 -5.39 4.26
CA ALA A 51 8.94 -5.46 4.20
C ALA A 51 9.62 -4.64 5.30
N LEU A 52 9.03 -3.49 5.67
CA LEU A 52 9.48 -2.63 6.76
C LEU A 52 8.97 -3.07 8.13
N ARG A 53 8.27 -4.22 8.21
CA ARG A 53 7.66 -4.76 9.43
C ARG A 53 6.67 -3.79 10.08
N VAL A 54 6.00 -2.98 9.27
CA VAL A 54 4.90 -2.09 9.68
C VAL A 54 3.57 -2.80 9.43
N PRO A 55 2.72 -2.99 10.46
CA PRO A 55 1.42 -3.59 10.26
C PRO A 55 0.58 -2.81 9.25
N TRP A 56 -0.21 -3.51 8.45
CA TRP A 56 -1.00 -2.88 7.39
C TRP A 56 -2.42 -3.42 7.28
N ILE A 57 -3.33 -2.59 6.74
CA ILE A 57 -4.72 -2.95 6.48
C ILE A 57 -4.99 -2.72 4.98
N PRO A 58 -5.37 -3.76 4.23
CA PRO A 58 -5.78 -3.59 2.85
C PRO A 58 -7.20 -3.03 2.81
N VAL A 59 -7.38 -1.94 2.07
CA VAL A 59 -8.69 -1.36 1.81
C VAL A 59 -9.02 -1.41 0.33
N ARG A 60 -10.31 -1.38 0.00
CA ARG A 60 -10.76 -1.16 -1.37
C ARG A 60 -11.84 -0.08 -1.38
N THR A 61 -11.71 0.88 -2.29
CA THR A 61 -12.74 1.90 -2.53
C THR A 61 -13.62 1.58 -3.74
N ARG A 62 -13.18 0.64 -4.57
CA ARG A 62 -13.87 0.22 -5.80
C ARG A 62 -14.13 -1.28 -5.78
N ARG A 63 -15.16 -1.69 -6.52
CA ARG A 63 -15.47 -3.11 -6.73
C ARG A 63 -14.40 -3.84 -7.54
N TYR A 64 -13.72 -3.12 -8.45
CA TYR A 64 -12.71 -3.70 -9.32
C TYR A 64 -11.32 -3.39 -8.76
N ILE A 65 -10.73 -4.39 -8.12
CA ILE A 65 -9.31 -4.45 -7.75
C ILE A 65 -8.74 -5.73 -8.33
N LEU A 66 -7.46 -5.75 -8.69
CA LEU A 66 -6.79 -6.95 -9.21
C LEU A 66 -6.55 -7.96 -8.09
N GLU A 67 -7.63 -8.55 -7.59
CA GLU A 67 -7.65 -9.45 -6.43
C GLU A 67 -6.71 -10.65 -6.62
N PHE A 68 -6.62 -11.19 -7.83
CA PHE A 68 -5.67 -12.25 -8.19
C PHE A 68 -4.23 -11.91 -7.78
N LYS A 69 -3.76 -10.68 -8.03
CA LYS A 69 -2.38 -10.28 -7.70
C LYS A 69 -2.17 -10.23 -6.18
N TRP A 70 -3.18 -9.76 -5.46
CA TRP A 70 -3.14 -9.73 -4.00
C TRP A 70 -3.13 -11.14 -3.41
N GLN A 71 -3.95 -12.04 -3.97
CA GLN A 71 -4.00 -13.44 -3.54
C GLN A 71 -2.69 -14.16 -3.82
N ASP A 72 -2.12 -14.01 -5.02
CA ASP A 72 -0.84 -14.62 -5.41
C ASP A 72 0.30 -14.16 -4.48
N TRP A 73 0.40 -12.84 -4.24
CA TRP A 73 1.38 -12.29 -3.33
C TRP A 73 1.17 -12.73 -1.88
N ALA A 74 -0.05 -12.65 -1.35
CA ALA A 74 -0.35 -13.04 0.02
C ALA A 74 -0.06 -14.54 0.24
N ALA A 75 -0.45 -15.40 -0.71
CA ALA A 75 -0.15 -16.83 -0.68
C ALA A 75 1.35 -17.12 -0.69
N SER A 76 2.15 -16.34 -1.44
CA SER A 76 3.61 -16.47 -1.45
C SER A 76 4.25 -16.25 -0.06
N LEU A 77 3.58 -15.49 0.80
CA LEU A 77 3.98 -15.20 2.18
C LEU A 77 3.19 -16.02 3.22
N GLY A 78 2.39 -17.01 2.79
CA GLY A 78 1.55 -17.79 3.69
C GLY A 78 0.47 -16.97 4.41
N MET A 79 0.11 -15.82 3.86
CA MET A 79 -0.92 -14.94 4.41
C MET A 79 -2.24 -15.10 3.65
N GLU A 80 -3.34 -15.00 4.39
CA GLU A 80 -4.63 -14.72 3.79
C GLU A 80 -4.79 -13.22 3.59
N HIS A 81 -5.57 -12.84 2.58
CA HIS A 81 -5.90 -11.47 2.28
C HIS A 81 -7.44 -11.31 2.18
N GLU A 82 -7.98 -10.31 2.88
CA GLU A 82 -9.39 -9.88 2.81
C GLU A 82 -9.43 -8.35 2.87
N PHE A 83 -10.09 -7.72 1.90
CA PHE A 83 -10.18 -6.28 1.82
C PHE A 83 -11.23 -5.71 2.78
N GLU A 84 -10.83 -4.66 3.48
CA GLU A 84 -11.76 -3.81 4.20
C GLU A 84 -12.44 -2.84 3.22
N TRP A 85 -13.77 -2.74 3.27
CA TRP A 85 -14.50 -1.78 2.45
C TRP A 85 -14.31 -0.36 3.02
N LEU A 86 -13.93 0.56 2.13
CA LEU A 86 -13.81 1.98 2.43
C LEU A 86 -14.69 2.77 1.44
N PRO A 87 -15.66 3.57 1.91
CA PRO A 87 -16.53 4.32 1.01
C PRO A 87 -15.72 5.22 0.07
N PRO A 88 -15.97 5.17 -1.26
CA PRO A 88 -15.27 6.02 -2.20
C PRO A 88 -15.66 7.48 -1.98
N ILE A 89 -14.66 8.35 -1.85
CA ILE A 89 -14.83 9.79 -1.91
C ILE A 89 -14.22 10.31 -3.20
N TRP A 90 -14.91 11.24 -3.84
CA TRP A 90 -14.47 11.84 -5.10
C TRP A 90 -14.12 13.30 -4.88
N ASN A 91 -13.07 13.77 -5.55
CA ASN A 91 -12.76 15.19 -5.61
C ASN A 91 -13.93 15.91 -6.31
N GLY A 92 -14.35 17.06 -5.79
CA GLY A 92 -15.57 17.79 -6.15
C GLY A 92 -15.67 18.29 -7.59
N THR A 93 -14.73 17.91 -8.47
CA THR A 93 -14.71 18.21 -9.91
C THR A 93 -15.46 17.20 -10.77
N ALA A 94 -16.25 16.31 -10.14
CA ALA A 94 -17.07 15.36 -10.88
C ALA A 94 -18.10 16.08 -11.76
N SER A 95 -17.97 15.92 -13.09
CA SER A 95 -18.94 16.38 -14.09
C SER A 95 -20.33 15.77 -13.93
N GLN A 96 -20.46 14.70 -13.12
CA GLN A 96 -21.69 13.96 -12.93
C GLN A 96 -22.44 14.40 -11.66
N PRO A 97 -23.70 14.85 -11.77
CA PRO A 97 -24.44 15.51 -10.68
C PRO A 97 -24.71 14.61 -9.46
N TYR A 98 -24.90 13.30 -9.65
CA TYR A 98 -25.16 12.38 -8.53
C TYR A 98 -23.97 12.27 -7.56
N LYS A 99 -22.73 12.45 -8.04
CA LYS A 99 -21.53 12.40 -7.18
C LYS A 99 -21.43 13.61 -6.27
N ARG A 100 -21.89 14.77 -6.74
CA ARG A 100 -21.96 16.01 -5.94
C ARG A 100 -23.01 15.90 -4.84
N LEU A 101 -24.14 15.25 -5.16
CA LEU A 101 -25.22 15.00 -4.20
C LEU A 101 -24.85 13.96 -3.12
N ALA A 102 -24.04 12.96 -3.46
CA ALA A 102 -23.62 11.93 -2.51
C ALA A 102 -22.45 12.35 -1.58
N HIS A 103 -21.66 13.35 -1.97
CA HIS A 103 -20.51 13.86 -1.24
C HIS A 103 -20.76 14.21 0.24
N PRO A 104 -21.83 14.94 0.64
CA PRO A 104 -22.09 15.29 2.03
C PRO A 104 -22.37 14.07 2.94
N ILE A 105 -22.74 12.94 2.36
CA ILE A 105 -23.00 11.69 3.11
C ILE A 105 -21.74 10.82 3.13
N LEU A 106 -21.06 10.70 1.99
CA LEU A 106 -19.95 9.76 1.83
C LEU A 106 -18.68 10.21 2.52
N VAL A 107 -18.39 11.51 2.60
CA VAL A 107 -17.20 12.01 3.29
C VAL A 107 -17.25 11.73 4.80
N PRO A 108 -18.34 12.05 5.53
CA PRO A 108 -18.47 11.64 6.93
C PRO A 108 -18.43 10.13 7.11
N LEU A 109 -19.12 9.37 6.26
CA LEU A 109 -19.11 7.91 6.35
C LEU A 109 -17.71 7.31 6.13
N ALA A 110 -16.96 7.82 5.15
CA ALA A 110 -15.59 7.42 4.89
C ALA A 110 -14.68 7.76 6.07
N ARG A 111 -14.85 8.94 6.69
CA ARG A 111 -14.12 9.34 7.89
C ARG A 111 -14.38 8.37 9.05
N GLU A 112 -15.64 8.13 9.39
CA GLU A 112 -16.01 7.21 10.47
C GLU A 112 -15.50 5.80 10.20
N ARG A 113 -15.62 5.33 8.96
CA ARG A 113 -15.08 4.03 8.56
C ARG A 113 -13.56 3.99 8.71
N LEU A 114 -12.85 5.04 8.31
CA LEU A 114 -11.39 5.11 8.43
C LEU A 114 -10.95 5.15 9.90
N GLN A 115 -11.62 5.93 10.75
CA GLN A 115 -11.39 5.91 12.20
C GLN A 115 -11.63 4.51 12.79
N TRP A 116 -12.72 3.84 12.38
CA TRP A 116 -13.01 2.49 12.82
C TRP A 116 -11.91 1.51 12.42
N LEU A 117 -11.37 1.62 11.20
CA LEU A 117 -10.29 0.77 10.70
C LEU A 117 -8.98 0.98 11.49
N VAL A 118 -8.65 2.21 11.85
CA VAL A 118 -7.47 2.49 12.68
C VAL A 118 -7.57 1.79 14.05
N LYS A 119 -8.78 1.75 14.62
CA LYS A 119 -9.03 1.18 15.96
C LYS A 119 -9.24 -0.34 15.97
N HIS A 120 -10.00 -0.86 15.02
CA HIS A 120 -10.52 -2.24 15.02
C HIS A 120 -10.18 -3.03 13.76
N GLY A 121 -9.62 -2.38 12.74
CA GLY A 121 -9.29 -3.06 11.49
C GLY A 121 -8.27 -4.17 11.71
N ARG A 122 -8.46 -5.28 11.02
CA ARG A 122 -7.57 -6.44 11.13
C ARG A 122 -6.21 -6.11 10.55
N ARG A 123 -5.24 -5.87 11.43
CA ARG A 123 -3.84 -5.63 11.06
C ARG A 123 -3.24 -6.90 10.48
N ARG A 124 -2.54 -6.76 9.36
CA ARG A 124 -1.82 -7.83 8.67
C ARG A 124 -0.33 -7.58 8.73
N GLN A 125 0.41 -8.67 8.80
CA GLN A 125 1.86 -8.69 8.74
C GLN A 125 2.28 -10.13 8.46
N SER A 126 3.25 -10.32 7.57
CA SER A 126 3.84 -11.64 7.33
C SER A 126 4.52 -12.18 8.58
N THR A 127 4.51 -13.51 8.74
CA THR A 127 5.25 -14.15 9.83
C THR A 127 6.74 -13.92 9.65
N GLU A 128 7.47 -13.95 10.76
CA GLU A 128 8.94 -13.80 10.71
C GLU A 128 9.58 -14.88 9.85
N GLU A 129 9.07 -16.11 9.92
CA GLU A 129 9.51 -17.25 9.10
C GLU A 129 9.30 -16.98 7.60
N ALA A 130 8.12 -16.49 7.21
CA ALA A 130 7.83 -16.15 5.82
C ALA A 130 8.71 -15.00 5.32
N PHE A 131 8.93 -13.99 6.17
CA PHE A 131 9.79 -12.86 5.88
C PHE A 131 11.24 -13.30 5.64
N LEU A 132 11.83 -14.07 6.56
CA LEU A 132 13.20 -14.56 6.45
C LEU A 132 13.39 -15.45 5.21
N LYS A 133 12.41 -16.31 4.91
CA LYS A 133 12.45 -17.15 3.71
C LYS A 133 12.53 -16.32 2.42
N VAL A 134 11.76 -15.23 2.33
CA VAL A 134 11.82 -14.33 1.17
C VAL A 134 13.12 -13.55 1.15
N TYR A 135 13.58 -13.08 2.30
CA TYR A 135 14.85 -12.37 2.43
C TYR A 135 16.05 -13.22 1.97
N ASP A 136 16.13 -14.47 2.43
CA ASP A 136 17.19 -15.40 2.05
C ASP A 136 17.17 -15.69 0.54
N ARG A 137 15.98 -15.97 -0.01
CA ARG A 137 15.83 -16.16 -1.46
C ARG A 137 16.29 -14.95 -2.27
N LEU A 138 15.96 -13.73 -1.82
CA LEU A 138 16.39 -12.49 -2.48
C LEU A 138 17.90 -12.32 -2.41
N LYS A 139 18.50 -12.59 -1.25
CA LYS A 139 19.94 -12.51 -1.03
C LYS A 139 20.70 -13.49 -1.92
N GLU A 140 20.24 -14.74 -2.00
CA GLU A 140 20.80 -15.77 -2.87
C GLU A 140 20.69 -15.38 -4.35
N THR A 141 19.52 -14.92 -4.79
CA THR A 141 19.29 -14.49 -6.18
C THR A 141 20.18 -13.31 -6.55
N LEU A 142 20.31 -12.32 -5.67
CA LEU A 142 21.19 -11.16 -5.90
C LEU A 142 22.66 -11.58 -5.97
N SER A 143 23.11 -12.49 -5.09
CA SER A 143 24.46 -13.03 -5.14
C SER A 143 24.74 -13.71 -6.48
N GLN A 144 23.82 -14.56 -6.95
CA GLN A 144 23.94 -15.23 -8.24
C GLN A 144 24.03 -14.23 -9.40
N LEU A 145 23.20 -13.18 -9.39
CA LEU A 145 23.23 -12.15 -10.45
C LEU A 145 24.55 -11.36 -10.45
N ILE A 146 25.11 -11.06 -9.26
CA ILE A 146 26.41 -10.40 -9.15
C ILE A 146 27.50 -11.31 -9.74
N ASP A 147 27.49 -12.61 -9.42
CA ASP A 147 28.44 -13.58 -9.92
C ASP A 147 28.33 -13.76 -11.44
N ASP A 148 27.11 -13.83 -11.98
CA ASP A 148 26.85 -13.94 -13.41
C ASP A 148 27.38 -12.70 -14.18
N VAL A 149 27.18 -11.50 -13.64
CA VAL A 149 27.70 -10.25 -14.22
C VAL A 149 29.24 -10.20 -14.16
N ALA A 150 29.83 -10.66 -13.05
CA ALA A 150 31.29 -10.73 -12.92
C ALA A 150 31.91 -11.71 -13.93
N GLN A 151 31.25 -12.84 -14.20
CA GLN A 151 31.69 -13.84 -15.18
C GLN A 151 31.41 -13.41 -16.63
N ALA A 152 30.38 -12.57 -16.87
CA ALA A 152 30.02 -12.06 -18.19
C ALA A 152 30.84 -10.83 -18.65
N SER A 153 31.64 -10.22 -17.77
CA SER A 153 32.53 -9.12 -18.16
C SER A 153 33.59 -9.62 -19.15
N PRO A 154 33.68 -9.03 -20.36
CA PRO A 154 34.51 -9.59 -21.43
C PRO A 154 35.99 -9.52 -21.07
N LYS A 155 36.70 -10.63 -21.29
CA LYS A 155 38.15 -10.61 -21.49
C LYS A 155 38.42 -9.52 -22.53
N THR A 156 39.08 -8.44 -22.14
CA THR A 156 39.56 -7.41 -23.05
C THR A 156 40.31 -8.10 -24.18
N CYS A 157 39.74 -8.10 -25.38
CA CYS A 157 40.42 -8.59 -26.58
C CYS A 157 41.64 -7.71 -26.79
N SER A 158 42.82 -8.33 -26.71
CA SER A 158 44.12 -7.75 -27.02
C SER A 158 44.25 -7.37 -28.49
#